data_AF-A0A1H0T446-F1
#
_entry.id   AF-A0A1H0T446-F1
#
_cell.length_a   1.000
_cell.length_b   1.000
_cell.length_c   1.000
_cell.angle_alpha   90.00
_cell.angle_beta   90.00
_cell.angle_gamma   90.00
#
_symmetry.space_group_name_H-M   'P 1'
#
loop_
_entity.id
_entity.type
_entity.pdbx_description
1 polymer ?
#
loop_
_entity_poly.entity_id
_entity_poly.type
_entity_poly.pdbx_seq_one_letter_code
_entity_poly.pdbx_strand_id
1 'polypeptide(L)'
;MRNQIEAIVQTLTGNPTFAYGTQTELNTLADDVTAFPCVFMYPLQPIDVSPQVNGSVDNVFTAYIEFLYQTEFGQYTAENETFVNQALRLANEFIVKAAKYRDGDGRYFRIKAGSKAKCQPVYNKFDANTTGIGLTISLSTMYFDTF
;
A
#
# COMPACT_ATOMS: atom_id res chain seq x y z
N MET A 1 1.38 7.19 10.02
CA MET A 1 1.22 6.02 9.12
C MET A 1 1.42 6.37 7.65
N ARG A 2 0.58 7.21 7.03
CA ARG A 2 0.72 7.63 5.62
C ARG A 2 2.16 8.01 5.23
N ASN A 3 2.75 8.99 5.91
CA ASN A 3 4.10 9.49 5.56
C ASN A 3 5.18 8.39 5.66
N GLN A 4 4.99 7.42 6.56
CA GLN A 4 5.92 6.30 6.73
C GLN A 4 5.77 5.28 5.59
N ILE A 5 4.53 5.03 5.14
CA ILE A 5 4.25 4.22 3.96
C ILE A 5 4.83 4.90 2.72
N GLU A 6 4.63 6.20 2.56
CA GLU A 6 5.19 7.00 1.46
C GLU A 6 6.72 6.94 1.44
N ALA A 7 7.38 7.13 2.59
CA ALA A 7 8.82 7.03 2.71
C ALA A 7 9.33 5.65 2.26
N ILE A 8 8.65 4.56 2.63
CA ILE A 8 9.01 3.21 2.17
C ILE A 8 8.80 3.08 0.66
N VAL A 9 7.67 3.55 0.13
CA VAL A 9 7.34 3.51 -1.31
C VAL A 9 8.43 4.21 -2.14
N GLN A 10 8.91 5.37 -1.70
CA GLN A 10 9.97 6.10 -2.39
C GLN A 10 11.31 5.37 -2.44
N THR A 11 11.53 4.35 -1.59
CA THR A 11 12.72 3.50 -1.65
C THR A 11 12.57 2.31 -2.58
N LEU A 12 11.38 2.01 -3.11
CA LEU A 12 11.13 0.85 -3.96
C LEU A 12 11.83 0.97 -5.31
N THR A 13 12.07 -0.18 -5.95
CA THR A 13 12.62 -0.23 -7.30
C THR A 13 11.78 0.61 -8.26
N GLY A 14 12.42 1.47 -9.05
CA GLY A 14 11.73 2.35 -10.01
C GLY A 14 11.11 3.60 -9.40
N ASN A 15 11.34 3.87 -8.11
CA ASN A 15 10.89 5.07 -7.38
C ASN A 15 9.43 5.44 -7.69
N PRO A 16 8.47 4.55 -7.38
CA PRO A 16 7.08 4.73 -7.78
C PRO A 16 6.48 6.03 -7.26
N THR A 17 5.62 6.65 -8.07
CA THR A 17 4.81 7.80 -7.64
C THR A 17 3.86 7.35 -6.52
N PHE A 18 3.75 8.12 -5.43
CA PHE A 18 2.82 7.81 -4.34
C PHE A 18 1.63 8.79 -4.35
N ALA A 19 0.42 8.27 -4.23
CA ALA A 19 -0.78 9.08 -4.01
C ALA A 19 -1.65 8.50 -2.91
N TYR A 20 -2.31 9.39 -2.15
CA TYR A 20 -3.21 9.03 -1.07
C TYR A 20 -4.50 9.82 -1.17
N GLY A 21 -5.64 9.15 -1.14
CA GLY A 21 -6.94 9.80 -1.24
C GLY A 21 -8.07 8.79 -1.37
N THR A 22 -9.29 9.29 -1.40
CA THR A 22 -10.50 8.52 -1.74
C THR A 22 -10.40 7.96 -3.15
N GLN A 23 -11.26 6.99 -3.49
CA GLN A 23 -11.27 6.43 -4.84
C GLN A 23 -11.49 7.50 -5.92
N THR A 24 -12.35 8.49 -5.66
CA THR A 24 -12.62 9.58 -6.60
C THR A 24 -11.41 10.49 -6.78
N GLU A 25 -10.75 10.89 -5.68
CA GLU A 25 -9.54 11.72 -5.76
C GLU A 25 -8.40 10.97 -6.47
N LEU A 26 -8.21 9.69 -6.16
CA LEU A 26 -7.20 8.86 -6.81
C LEU A 26 -7.51 8.63 -8.29
N ASN A 27 -8.78 8.59 -8.70
CA ASN A 27 -9.16 8.51 -10.11
C ASN A 27 -8.75 9.77 -10.87
N THR A 28 -9.06 10.96 -10.32
CA THR A 28 -8.60 12.23 -10.92
C THR A 28 -7.08 12.29 -10.96
N LEU A 29 -6.41 11.91 -9.88
CA LEU A 29 -4.95 11.90 -9.84
C LEU A 29 -4.33 10.89 -10.81
N ALA A 30 -4.98 9.75 -11.05
CA ALA A 30 -4.51 8.74 -12.00
C ALA A 30 -4.33 9.30 -13.41
N ASP A 31 -5.23 10.20 -13.82
CA ASP A 31 -5.16 10.88 -15.12
C ASP A 31 -3.98 11.87 -15.18
N ASP A 32 -3.64 12.49 -14.05
CA ASP A 32 -2.52 13.44 -13.91
C ASP A 32 -1.16 12.75 -13.64
N VAL A 33 -1.16 11.46 -13.27
CA VAL A 33 0.09 10.71 -13.02
C VAL A 33 0.79 10.45 -14.36
N THR A 34 1.90 11.15 -14.56
CA THR A 34 2.75 11.00 -15.75
C THR A 34 3.86 9.97 -15.60
N ALA A 35 4.04 9.38 -14.41
CA ALA A 35 5.14 8.47 -14.10
C ALA A 35 4.63 7.18 -13.42
N PHE A 36 4.83 6.07 -14.13
CA PHE A 36 4.57 4.70 -13.65
C PHE A 36 5.89 3.95 -13.42
N PRO A 37 5.96 3.01 -12.46
CA PRO A 37 4.85 2.52 -11.62
C PRO A 37 4.34 3.56 -10.62
N CYS A 38 3.09 3.45 -10.21
CA CYS A 38 2.51 4.27 -9.15
C CYS A 38 1.93 3.40 -8.02
N VAL A 39 1.84 3.97 -6.83
CA VAL A 39 1.35 3.33 -5.62
C VAL A 39 0.28 4.19 -4.99
N PHE A 40 -0.95 3.68 -4.98
CA PHE A 40 -2.11 4.39 -4.46
C PHE A 40 -2.55 3.80 -3.13
N MET A 41 -2.72 4.64 -2.12
CA MET A 41 -3.20 4.25 -0.81
C MET A 41 -4.56 4.88 -0.54
N TYR A 42 -5.53 4.05 -0.17
CA TYR A 42 -6.88 4.50 0.15
C TYR A 42 -6.98 5.02 1.58
N PRO A 43 -7.97 5.87 1.89
CA PRO A 43 -8.14 6.41 3.23
C PRO A 43 -8.46 5.26 4.17
N LEU A 44 -7.83 5.29 5.33
CA LEU A 44 -8.02 4.29 6.38
C LEU A 44 -9.49 4.38 6.85
N GLN A 45 -10.23 3.27 6.85
CA GLN A 45 -11.48 3.21 7.60
C GLN A 45 -11.21 3.51 9.08
N PRO A 46 -12.18 4.12 9.81
CA PRO A 46 -11.97 4.50 11.20
C PRO A 46 -11.51 3.30 12.03
N ILE A 47 -10.53 3.54 12.90
CA ILE A 47 -9.90 2.56 13.78
C ILE A 47 -11.00 1.80 14.54
N ASP A 48 -11.11 0.50 14.30
CA ASP A 48 -11.86 -0.39 15.20
C ASP A 48 -11.09 -0.47 16.51
N VAL A 49 -11.48 0.36 17.48
CA VAL A 49 -10.97 0.28 18.86
C VAL A 49 -11.52 -1.01 19.44
N SER A 50 -10.68 -2.06 19.53
CA SER A 50 -11.05 -3.29 20.23
C SER A 50 -10.74 -3.13 21.72
N PRO A 51 -11.75 -3.01 22.61
CA PRO A 51 -11.51 -3.05 24.04
C PRO A 51 -11.14 -4.49 24.43
N GLN A 52 -9.86 -4.76 24.64
CA GLN A 52 -9.40 -6.00 25.26
C GLN A 52 -9.30 -5.82 26.79
N VAL A 53 -9.54 -6.92 27.52
CA VAL A 53 -9.83 -7.01 28.97
C VAL A 53 -8.66 -6.58 29.89
N ASN A 54 -7.49 -6.23 29.36
CA ASN A 54 -6.28 -5.93 30.15
C ASN A 54 -5.75 -4.48 30.01
N GLY A 55 -6.57 -3.53 29.54
CA GLY A 55 -6.22 -2.09 29.60
C GLY A 55 -5.15 -1.59 28.61
N SER A 56 -4.64 -2.46 27.72
CA SER A 56 -3.76 -2.05 26.61
C SER A 56 -4.57 -1.94 25.32
N VAL A 57 -4.66 -0.74 24.75
CA VAL A 57 -5.27 -0.48 23.44
C VAL A 57 -4.30 -0.96 22.34
N ASP A 58 -4.57 -2.08 21.67
CA ASP A 58 -3.81 -2.49 20.48
C ASP A 58 -4.31 -1.67 19.28
N ASN A 59 -3.54 -0.63 18.92
CA ASN A 59 -3.84 0.21 17.76
C ASN A 59 -3.40 -0.52 16.48
N VAL A 60 -4.33 -1.26 15.88
CA VAL A 60 -4.17 -1.96 14.60
C VAL A 60 -4.72 -1.10 13.47
N PHE A 61 -3.94 -0.97 12.40
CA PHE A 61 -4.24 -0.17 11.22
C PHE A 61 -4.27 -1.08 10.00
N THR A 62 -5.40 -1.17 9.31
CA THR A 62 -5.48 -1.90 8.02
C THR A 62 -5.39 -0.90 6.88
N ALA A 63 -4.39 -1.07 6.03
CA ALA A 63 -4.19 -0.28 4.82
C ALA A 63 -4.52 -1.12 3.58
N TYR A 64 -5.14 -0.47 2.60
CA TYR A 64 -5.28 -0.98 1.24
C TYR A 64 -4.41 -0.13 0.31
N ILE A 65 -3.46 -0.79 -0.34
CA ILE A 65 -2.41 -0.16 -1.15
C ILE A 65 -2.39 -0.85 -2.51
N GLU A 66 -2.47 -0.10 -3.61
CA GLU A 66 -2.43 -0.62 -4.97
C GLU A 66 -1.12 -0.25 -5.64
N PHE A 67 -0.43 -1.25 -6.20
CA PHE A 67 0.78 -1.09 -7.00
C PHE A 67 0.36 -1.24 -8.46
N LEU A 68 0.50 -0.18 -9.25
CA LEU A 68 -0.16 -0.04 -10.54
C LEU A 68 0.83 0.34 -11.64
N TYR A 69 0.60 -0.22 -12.82
CA TYR A 69 1.24 0.14 -14.07
C TYR A 69 0.18 0.64 -15.03
N GLN A 70 0.55 1.56 -15.91
CA GLN A 70 -0.30 2.00 -17.01
C GLN A 70 -0.41 0.89 -18.04
N THR A 71 -1.63 0.67 -18.52
CA THR A 71 -1.93 -0.28 -19.59
C THR A 71 -2.61 0.44 -20.74
N GLU A 72 -2.43 -0.08 -21.94
CA GLU A 72 -3.04 0.51 -23.12
C GLU A 72 -4.51 0.09 -23.26
N PHE A 73 -5.31 0.95 -23.89
CA PHE A 73 -6.71 0.64 -24.17
C PHE A 73 -6.80 -0.54 -25.16
N GLY A 74 -7.53 -1.59 -24.79
CA GLY A 74 -7.72 -2.77 -25.63
C GLY A 74 -6.66 -3.87 -25.46
N GLN A 75 -5.79 -3.74 -24.45
CA GLN A 75 -4.77 -4.75 -24.15
C GLN A 75 -5.40 -6.08 -23.68
N TYR A 76 -4.94 -7.20 -24.23
CA TYR A 76 -5.47 -8.54 -23.90
C TYR A 76 -5.07 -8.96 -22.48
N THR A 77 -5.93 -9.73 -21.80
CA THR A 77 -5.71 -10.20 -20.42
C THR A 77 -4.34 -10.87 -20.20
N ALA A 78 -3.82 -11.58 -21.21
CA ALA A 78 -2.52 -12.26 -21.11
C ALA A 78 -1.32 -11.29 -21.02
N GLU A 79 -1.41 -10.12 -21.65
CA GLU A 79 -0.35 -9.11 -21.59
C GLU A 79 -0.36 -8.36 -20.26
N ASN A 80 -1.56 -8.17 -19.70
CA ASN A 80 -1.78 -7.60 -18.37
C ASN A 80 -1.14 -8.44 -17.25
N GLU A 81 -1.00 -9.76 -17.43
CA GLU A 81 -0.31 -10.63 -16.45
C GLU A 81 1.15 -10.24 -16.22
N THR A 82 1.81 -9.63 -17.21
CA THR A 82 3.18 -9.12 -17.03
C THR A 82 3.20 -8.00 -15.99
N PHE A 83 2.27 -7.05 -16.08
CA PHE A 83 2.13 -5.95 -15.14
C PHE A 83 1.69 -6.41 -13.75
N VAL A 84 0.80 -7.40 -13.67
CA VAL A 84 0.42 -8.04 -12.40
C VAL A 84 1.65 -8.65 -11.72
N ASN A 85 2.49 -9.38 -12.46
CA ASN A 85 3.70 -9.98 -11.91
C ASN A 85 4.75 -8.95 -11.49
N GLN A 86 4.91 -7.87 -12.26
CA GLN A 86 5.79 -6.74 -11.90
C GLN A 86 5.29 -6.02 -10.64
N ALA A 87 3.99 -5.73 -10.56
CA ALA A 87 3.36 -5.14 -9.39
C ALA A 87 3.46 -6.04 -8.16
N LEU A 88 3.33 -7.36 -8.33
CA LEU A 88 3.49 -8.32 -7.24
C LEU A 88 4.91 -8.30 -6.67
N ARG A 89 5.93 -8.16 -7.52
CA ARG A 89 7.33 -8.01 -7.08
C ARG A 89 7.52 -6.74 -6.26
N LEU A 90 6.96 -5.60 -6.71
CA LEU A 90 6.98 -4.34 -5.95
C LEU A 90 6.24 -4.45 -4.61
N ALA A 91 5.07 -5.07 -4.59
CA ALA A 91 4.30 -5.30 -3.36
C ALA A 91 5.09 -6.16 -2.35
N ASN A 92 5.78 -7.21 -2.83
CA ASN A 92 6.64 -8.03 -1.99
C ASN A 92 7.86 -7.24 -1.47
N GLU A 93 8.48 -6.42 -2.31
CA GLU A 93 9.55 -5.53 -1.91
C GLU A 93 9.09 -4.56 -0.80
N PHE A 94 7.91 -3.96 -0.98
CA PHE A 94 7.28 -3.11 0.03
C PHE A 94 7.09 -3.85 1.35
N ILE A 95 6.53 -5.06 1.36
CA ILE A 95 6.33 -5.85 2.59
C ILE A 95 7.66 -6.09 3.31
N VAL A 96 8.70 -6.48 2.58
CA VAL A 96 10.03 -6.76 3.16
C VAL A 96 10.65 -5.48 3.75
N LYS A 97 10.55 -4.36 3.05
CA LYS A 97 11.08 -3.07 3.53
C LYS A 97 10.25 -2.53 4.69
N ALA A 98 8.93 -2.60 4.63
CA ALA A 98 8.02 -2.23 5.71
C ALA A 98 8.25 -3.07 6.98
N ALA A 99 8.57 -4.36 6.86
CA ALA A 99 8.92 -5.21 8.01
C ALA A 99 10.23 -4.79 8.72
N LYS A 100 11.13 -4.10 8.00
CA LYS A 100 12.45 -3.67 8.47
C LYS A 100 12.52 -2.17 8.76
N TYR A 101 11.51 -1.40 8.35
CA TYR A 101 11.50 0.05 8.42
C TYR A 101 11.68 0.56 9.86
N ARG A 102 12.55 1.56 9.99
CA ARG A 102 12.85 2.27 11.22
C ARG A 102 12.91 3.76 10.89
N ASP A 103 12.39 4.58 11.78
CA ASP A 103 12.46 6.03 11.70
C ASP A 103 13.20 6.51 12.95
N GLY A 104 14.42 7.02 12.78
CA GLY A 104 15.37 7.26 13.87
C GLY A 104 15.73 5.98 14.64
N ASP A 105 15.63 6.04 15.98
CA ASP A 105 16.01 4.95 16.89
C ASP A 105 14.92 3.86 17.04
N GLY A 106 13.72 4.07 16.50
CA GLY A 106 12.55 3.24 16.76
C GLY A 106 11.94 2.56 15.53
N ARG A 107 11.15 1.52 15.78
CA ARG A 107 10.17 0.99 14.81
C ARG A 107 8.83 1.69 15.00
N TYR A 108 8.32 2.33 13.96
CA TYR A 108 7.03 3.03 14.01
C TYR A 108 5.83 2.06 14.01
N PHE A 109 5.96 0.94 13.28
CA PHE A 109 4.93 -0.07 13.19
C PHE A 109 5.51 -1.47 12.98
N ARG A 110 4.67 -2.49 13.23
CA ARG A 110 4.94 -3.89 12.93
C ARG A 110 3.82 -4.46 12.08
N ILE A 111 4.17 -5.23 11.05
CA ILE A 111 3.19 -6.03 10.31
C ILE A 111 2.67 -7.13 11.24
N LYS A 112 1.36 -7.14 11.51
CA LYS A 112 0.75 -8.09 12.46
C LYS A 112 0.81 -9.50 11.86
N ALA A 113 1.55 -10.40 12.50
CA ALA A 113 1.66 -11.79 12.08
C ALA A 113 0.34 -12.51 12.44
N GLY A 114 -0.46 -12.87 11.44
CA GLY A 114 -1.72 -13.59 11.62
C GLY A 114 -2.88 -13.08 10.75
N SER A 115 -2.90 -11.78 10.43
CA SER A 115 -3.74 -11.23 9.36
C SER A 115 -3.01 -11.40 8.04
N LYS A 116 -3.56 -12.23 7.15
CA LYS A 116 -2.98 -12.53 5.84
C LYS A 116 -2.81 -11.22 5.07
N ALA A 117 -1.57 -10.77 4.86
CA ALA A 117 -1.29 -9.80 3.81
C ALA A 117 -1.80 -10.43 2.51
N LYS A 118 -2.82 -9.81 1.89
CA LYS A 118 -3.51 -10.38 0.74
C LYS A 118 -3.20 -9.53 -0.47
N CYS A 119 -2.48 -10.12 -1.42
CA CYS A 119 -2.32 -9.56 -2.75
C CYS A 119 -3.44 -10.08 -3.65
N GLN A 120 -4.15 -9.18 -4.32
CA GLN A 120 -5.14 -9.53 -5.34
C GLN A 120 -4.84 -8.76 -6.62
N PRO A 121 -4.93 -9.40 -7.80
CA PRO A 121 -4.74 -8.70 -9.06
C PRO A 121 -5.86 -7.68 -9.28
N VAL A 122 -5.48 -6.56 -9.87
CA VAL A 122 -6.36 -5.45 -10.21
C VAL A 122 -6.15 -5.16 -11.69
N TYR A 123 -7.22 -5.12 -12.47
CA TYR A 123 -7.16 -4.98 -13.93
C TYR A 123 -7.98 -3.78 -14.38
N ASN A 124 -7.44 -3.03 -15.34
CA ASN A 124 -8.11 -1.92 -16.04
C ASN A 124 -8.88 -1.00 -15.08
N LYS A 125 -8.23 -0.60 -14.00
CA LYS A 125 -8.80 0.24 -12.96
C LYS A 125 -8.43 1.70 -13.22
N PHE A 126 -9.35 2.61 -12.86
CA PHE A 126 -9.30 4.04 -13.12
C PHE A 126 -9.39 4.40 -14.61
N ASP A 127 -9.76 5.65 -14.88
CA ASP A 127 -9.92 6.14 -16.26
C ASP A 127 -8.59 6.10 -17.04
N ALA A 128 -7.45 6.23 -16.34
CA ALA A 128 -6.11 6.07 -16.90
C ALA A 128 -5.73 4.62 -17.32
N ASN A 129 -6.63 3.64 -17.23
CA ASN A 129 -6.41 2.22 -17.55
C ASN A 129 -5.18 1.64 -16.86
N THR A 130 -5.30 1.29 -15.58
CA THR A 130 -4.18 0.74 -14.80
C THR A 130 -4.37 -0.72 -14.43
N THR A 131 -3.27 -1.48 -14.40
CA THR A 131 -3.26 -2.89 -13.98
C THR A 131 -2.13 -3.14 -12.98
N GLY A 132 -2.36 -4.02 -12.01
CA GLY A 132 -1.34 -4.40 -11.05
C GLY A 132 -1.87 -5.23 -9.88
N ILE A 133 -1.47 -4.88 -8.66
CA ILE A 133 -1.78 -5.64 -7.43
C ILE A 133 -2.30 -4.72 -6.34
N GLY A 134 -3.45 -5.08 -5.76
CA GLY A 134 -3.93 -4.55 -4.49
C GLY A 134 -3.43 -5.38 -3.32
N LEU A 135 -2.80 -4.72 -2.36
CA LEU A 135 -2.29 -5.26 -1.11
C LEU A 135 -3.15 -4.77 0.05
N THR A 136 -3.80 -5.70 0.75
CA THR A 136 -4.36 -5.44 2.08
C THR A 136 -3.36 -5.86 3.14
N ILE A 137 -2.97 -4.94 4.02
CA ILE A 137 -2.00 -5.19 5.09
C ILE A 137 -2.46 -4.59 6.42
N SER A 138 -2.27 -5.32 7.53
CA SER A 138 -2.51 -4.81 8.88
C SER A 138 -1.19 -4.51 9.58
N LEU A 139 -1.09 -3.30 10.13
CA LEU A 139 0.07 -2.75 10.81
C LEU A 139 -0.34 -2.38 12.24
N SER A 140 0.35 -2.89 13.25
CA SER A 140 0.19 -2.42 14.63
C SER A 140 1.21 -1.30 14.90
N THR A 141 0.76 -0.15 15.42
CA THR A 141 1.71 0.88 15.89
C THR A 141 2.50 0.34 17.07
N MET A 142 3.81 0.59 17.07
CA MET A 142 4.65 0.36 18.24
C MET A 142 4.92 1.73 18.85
N TYR A 143 4.30 2.04 19.98
CA TYR A 143 4.71 3.21 20.77
C TYR A 143 6.02 2.84 21.46
N PHE A 144 7.06 3.68 21.31
CA PHE A 144 8.16 3.72 22.25
C PHE A 144 7.75 4.70 23.34
N ASP A 145 7.39 4.17 24.51
CA ASP A 145 7.43 4.96 25.73
C ASP A 145 8.88 5.40 25.94
N THR A 146 9.14 6.68 25.73
CA THR A 146 10.32 7.35 26.28
C THR A 146 9.84 8.66 26.88
N PHE A 147 9.41 8.58 28.14
CA PHE A 147 9.43 9.68 29.09
C PHE A 147 10.62 9.47 30.02
#